data_AF-A0AAE4Z6T2-F1
#
_entry.id   AF-A0AAE4Z6T2-F1
#
_cell.length_a   1.000
_cell.length_b   1.000
_cell.length_c   1.000
_cell.angle_alpha   90.00
_cell.angle_beta   90.00
_cell.angle_gamma   90.00
#
_symmetry.space_group_name_H-M   'P 1'
#
loop_
_entity.id
_entity.type
_entity.pdbx_description
1 polymer ?
#
loop_
_entity_poly.entity_id
_entity_poly.type
_entity_poly.pdbx_seq_one_letter_code
_entity_poly.pdbx_strand_id
1 'polypeptide(L)' 'IGEMRDLETIAAALTIAETGHLALATLHTNSAAETINRIIDVFPSHQQSQVRAQLAFVLEGVITQTLLPRKNRSGRIAA' A
#
# COMPACT_ATOMS: atom_id res chain seq x y z
N ILE A 1 -10.01 -0.70 4.69
CA ILE A 1 -9.35 0.21 5.65
C ILE A 1 -9.41 1.65 5.14
N GLY A 2 -9.16 1.87 3.85
CA GLY A 2 -9.14 3.22 3.26
C GLY A 2 -7.71 3.68 3.02
N GLU A 3 -7.49 4.99 3.03
CA GLU A 3 -6.16 5.57 2.86
C GLU A 3 -5.30 5.39 4.12
N MET A 4 -4.11 4.80 3.98
CA MET A 4 -3.18 4.64 5.09
C MET A 4 -2.26 5.86 5.21
N ARG A 5 -2.69 6.85 6.01
CA ARG A 5 -2.00 8.16 6.12
C ARG A 5 -0.96 8.18 7.23
N ASP A 6 -1.28 7.54 8.34
CA ASP A 6 -0.54 7.57 9.59
C ASP A 6 -0.05 6.18 9.99
N LEU A 7 0.88 6.18 10.96
CA LEU A 7 1.48 4.97 11.51
C LEU A 7 0.42 4.03 12.08
N GLU A 8 -0.58 4.58 12.79
CA GLU A 8 -1.63 3.81 13.46
C GLU A 8 -2.48 3.01 12.47
N THR A 9 -2.90 3.65 11.37
CA THR A 9 -3.69 3.00 10.31
C THR A 9 -2.88 1.93 9.58
N ILE A 10 -1.59 2.20 9.31
CA ILE A 10 -0.70 1.22 8.67
C ILE A 10 -0.47 0.01 9.58
N ALA A 11 -0.21 0.23 10.87
CA ALA A 11 -0.03 -0.83 11.85
C ALA A 11 -1.30 -1.68 12.02
N ALA A 12 -2.47 -1.05 12.03
CA ALA A 12 -3.75 -1.76 12.08
C ALA A 12 -3.95 -2.63 10.84
N ALA A 13 -3.61 -2.13 9.64
CA ALA A 13 -3.70 -2.90 8.40
C ALA A 13 -2.81 -4.14 8.40
N LEU A 14 -1.55 -3.98 8.84
CA LEU A 14 -0.61 -5.09 8.97
C LEU A 14 -1.11 -6.14 9.97
N THR A 15 -1.65 -5.71 11.12
CA THR A 15 -2.21 -6.61 12.14
C THR A 15 -3.43 -7.40 11.61
N ILE A 16 -4.33 -6.73 10.87
CA ILE A 16 -5.49 -7.39 10.26
C ILE A 16 -5.04 -8.45 9.27
N ALA A 17 -4.06 -8.13 8.42
CA ALA A 17 -3.51 -9.06 7.43
C ALA A 17 -2.78 -10.25 8.09
N GLU A 18 -1.99 -9.99 9.13
CA GLU A 18 -1.24 -11.02 9.87
C GLU A 18 -2.14 -12.01 10.61
N THR A 19 -3.33 -11.57 11.03
CA THR A 19 -4.34 -12.43 11.66
C THR A 19 -5.17 -13.25 10.64
N GLY A 20 -4.81 -13.20 9.36
CA GLY A 20 -5.40 -14.03 8.30
C GLY A 20 -6.61 -13.41 7.59
N HIS A 21 -6.90 -12.12 7.81
CA HIS A 21 -7.97 -11.43 7.10
C HIS A 21 -7.45 -10.74 5.84
N LEU A 22 -8.22 -10.77 4.76
CA LEU A 22 -7.90 -9.98 3.58
C LEU A 22 -8.12 -8.48 3.86
N ALA A 23 -7.03 -7.72 3.96
CA ALA A 23 -7.05 -6.28 4.16
C ALA A 23 -6.88 -5.52 2.84
N LEU A 24 -7.85 -4.65 2.50
CA LEU A 24 -7.76 -3.73 1.36
C LEU A 24 -7.55 -2.30 1.85
N ALA A 25 -6.52 -1.64 1.31
CA ALA A 25 -6.11 -0.29 1.67
C ALA A 25 -5.51 0.46 0.46
N THR A 26 -5.41 1.79 0.56
CA THR A 26 -4.89 2.65 -0.51
C THR A 26 -3.76 3.54 -0.01
N LEU A 27 -2.82 3.88 -0.90
CA LEU A 27 -1.78 4.89 -0.69
C LEU A 27 -1.65 5.78 -1.92
N HIS A 28 -1.08 6.96 -1.72
CA HIS A 28 -0.77 7.94 -2.77
C HIS A 28 0.67 7.78 -3.31
N THR A 29 1.00 6.58 -3.82
CA THR A 29 2.31 6.25 -4.40
C THR A 29 2.16 5.79 -5.84
N ASN A 30 3.18 6.02 -6.68
CA ASN A 30 3.09 5.79 -8.12
C ASN A 30 3.74 4.48 -8.60
N SER A 31 4.40 3.75 -7.71
CA SER A 31 5.00 2.43 -8.03
C SER A 31 4.93 1.48 -6.85
N ALA A 32 4.97 0.18 -7.12
CA ALA A 32 4.95 -0.84 -6.07
C ALA A 32 6.14 -0.70 -5.10
N ALA A 33 7.33 -0.37 -5.62
CA ALA A 33 8.51 -0.15 -4.79
C ALA A 33 8.34 1.07 -3.87
N GLU A 34 7.78 2.17 -4.38
CA GLU A 34 7.47 3.35 -3.58
C GLU A 34 6.41 3.05 -2.51
N THR A 35 5.39 2.24 -2.83
CA THR A 35 4.39 1.78 -1.84
C THR A 35 5.05 1.04 -0.68
N ILE A 36 5.94 0.09 -0.97
CA ILE A 36 6.66 -0.70 0.05
C ILE A 36 7.53 0.22 0.92
N ASN A 37 8.32 1.10 0.30
CA ASN A 37 9.16 2.04 1.03
C ASN A 37 8.32 2.96 1.91
N ARG A 38 7.22 3.52 1.38
CA ARG A 38 6.33 4.40 2.13
C ARG A 38 5.73 3.73 3.36
N ILE A 39 5.33 2.45 3.26
CA ILE A 39 4.80 1.68 4.40
C ILE A 39 5.88 1.50 5.47
N ILE A 40 7.14 1.26 5.10
CA ILE A 40 8.23 1.04 6.06
C ILE A 40 8.68 2.36 6.70
N ASP A 41 8.79 3.42 5.90
CA ASP A 41 9.41 4.69 6.30
C ASP A 41 8.57 5.51 7.30
N VAL A 42 7.27 5.20 7.47
CA VAL A 42 6.49 5.83 8.55
C VAL A 42 6.90 5.35 9.94
N PHE A 43 7.53 4.17 10.04
CA PHE A 43 7.92 3.59 11.32
C PHE A 43 9.30 4.10 11.77
N PRO A 44 9.52 4.26 13.08
CA PRO A 44 10.83 4.56 13.63
C PRO A 44 11.88 3.54 13.19
N SER A 45 13.13 3.97 12.96
CA SER A 45 14.20 3.13 12.38
C SER A 45 14.44 1.80 13.08
N HIS A 46 14.23 1.74 14.40
CA HIS A 46 14.38 0.50 15.18
C HIS A 46 13.29 -0.55 14.89
N GLN A 47 12.14 -0.16 14.32
CA GLN A 47 11.02 -1.05 13.98
C GLN A 47 11.00 -1.44 12.50
N GLN A 48 11.69 -0.69 11.63
CA GLN A 48 11.61 -0.87 10.18
C GLN A 48 11.99 -2.28 9.71
N SER A 49 12.97 -2.93 10.36
CA SER A 49 13.36 -4.31 10.04
C SER A 49 12.24 -5.30 10.34
N GLN A 50 11.53 -5.12 11.46
CA GLN A 50 10.38 -5.95 11.83
C GLN A 50 9.21 -5.74 10.86
N VAL A 51 8.88 -4.48 10.55
CA VAL A 51 7.81 -4.14 9.61
C VAL A 51 8.09 -4.69 8.21
N ARG A 52 9.35 -4.66 7.77
CA ARG A 52 9.77 -5.25 6.49
C ARG A 52 9.52 -6.76 6.46
N ALA A 53 9.83 -7.46 7.55
CA ALA A 53 9.58 -8.89 7.66
C ALA A 53 8.07 -9.20 7.68
N GLN A 54 7.30 -8.46 8.47
CA GLN A 54 5.84 -8.62 8.55
C GLN A 54 5.18 -8.38 7.19
N LEU A 55 5.53 -7.29 6.51
CA LEU A 55 5.03 -6.97 5.18
C LEU A 55 5.38 -8.07 4.17
N ALA A 56 6.58 -8.65 4.24
CA ALA A 56 6.98 -9.74 3.36
C ALA A 56 6.13 -11.02 3.56
N PHE A 57 5.56 -11.23 4.75
CA PHE A 57 4.67 -12.37 5.01
C PHE A 57 3.22 -12.12 4.59
N VAL A 58 2.73 -10.88 4.71
CA VAL A 58 1.29 -10.59 4.56
C VAL A 58 0.92 -9.89 3.25
N LEU A 59 1.89 -9.43 2.47
CA LEU A 59 1.64 -8.69 1.23
C LEU A 59 1.26 -9.64 0.09
N GLU A 60 -0.01 -9.60 -0.31
CA GLU A 60 -0.52 -10.38 -1.45
C GLU A 60 -0.34 -9.68 -2.81
N GLY A 61 -0.36 -8.35 -2.83
CA GLY A 61 -0.19 -7.61 -4.08
C GLY A 61 -0.26 -6.09 -3.93
N VAL A 62 0.37 -5.40 -4.86
CA VAL A 62 0.29 -3.93 -4.99
C VAL A 62 -0.20 -3.59 -6.39
N ILE A 63 -1.27 -2.81 -6.47
CA ILE A 63 -1.81 -2.28 -7.72
C ILE A 63 -1.58 -0.77 -7.72
N THR A 64 -0.80 -0.30 -8.69
CA THR A 64 -0.59 1.13 -8.95
C THR A 64 -1.30 1.50 -10.23
N GLN A 65 -2.14 2.53 -10.17
CA GLN A 65 -3.03 2.91 -11.28
C GLN A 65 -2.86 4.38 -11.64
N THR A 66 -2.85 4.67 -12.94
CA THR A 66 -2.97 6.04 -13.47
C THR A 66 -4.10 6.12 -14.49
N LEU A 67 -4.79 7.26 -14.56
CA LEU A 67 -5.85 7.49 -15.53
C LEU A 67 -5.33 8.24 -16.75
N LEU A 68 -5.31 7.57 -17.90
CA LEU A 68 -4.88 8.13 -19.17
C LEU A 68 -6.08 8.57 -20.02
N PRO A 69 -5.93 9.63 -20.85
CA PRO A 69 -6.97 10.01 -21.79
C PRO A 69 -7.19 8.91 -22.83
N ARG A 70 -8.45 8.64 -23.18
CA ARG A 70 -8.77 7.68 -24.25
C ARG A 70 -8.40 8.28 -25.61
N LYS A 71 -7.72 7.50 -26.47
CA LYS A 71 -7.22 7.96 -27.77
C LYS A 71 -8.31 8.59 -28.67
N ASN A 72 -9.48 7.93 -28.78
CA ASN A 72 -10.52 8.29 -29.75
C ASN A 72 -11.93 8.39 -29.12
N ARG A 73 -12.03 8.58 -27.80
CA ARG A 73 -13.32 8.67 -27.09
C ARG A 73 -13.21 9.67 -25.95
N SER A 74 -14.33 10.25 -25.53
CA SER A 74 -14.37 11.04 -24.29
C SER A 74 -14.10 10.16 -23.07
N GLY A 75 -13.55 10.78 -22.01
CA GLY A 75 -13.23 10.12 -20.76
C GLY A 75 -11.78 9.58 -20.66
N ARG A 76 -11.52 8.82 -19.59
CA ARG A 76 -10.21 8.25 -19.26
C ARG A 76 -10.26 6.73 -19.12
N ILE A 77 -9.10 6.08 -19.07
CA ILE A 77 -8.95 4.64 -18.82
C ILE A 77 -7.86 4.42 -17.77
N ALA A 78 -8.06 3.43 -16.90
CA ALA A 78 -7.06 2.96 -15.95
C ALA A 78 -5.95 2.22 -16.70
N ALA A 79 -4.71 2.57 -16.41
CA ALA A 79 -3.49 1.94 -16.87
C ALA A 79 -2.61 1.61 -15.67
#